data_AF-A0A223ARE6-F1
#
_entry.id   AF-A0A223ARE6-F1
#
_cell.length_a   1.000
_cell.length_b   1.000
_cell.length_c   1.000
_cell.angle_alpha   90.00
_cell.angle_beta   90.00
_cell.angle_gamma   90.00
#
_symmetry.space_group_name_H-M   'P 1'
#
loop_
_entity.id
_entity.type
_entity.pdbx_description
1 polymer ?
#
loop_
_entity_poly.entity_id
_entity_poly.type
_entity_poly.pdbx_seq_one_letter_code
_entity_poly.pdbx_strand_id
1 'polypeptide(L)'
;MKASIRYGKNVALVLAFLLALLMVIPSNMAYAATKYTATGSETAAELTAIIDGTTTDASGNKYDVIEFPAGTYNYTMTAPVHIRRTVTIKADAGANVVFNGGDFRGYAGSNTTFTGAGSFLLKKPINYGIWSNDASVKFNFENTNFTIDGAPGFGLYGLSGGNTTNVKGGTFVIRNCSTSGNEGGFELDGGAFNVSDGAKVTFENNGNGTFGDLYMNGKMTVTGANTKVTINESRAGNSYGMVLAGIGALKIDGATVEVNTTTASRGINAGSNAANTIDIVKGGKLLVKAKGGTAVSGIRRAKVTASDDSILKVEGYKYALDGSLLYTSGKPHVTLDGETFDNGSVPILTGGTNGSVIMGGSVLEDYKEHVVDGVVTPTAGGNQVAKQPENANGELLTRFDIKGFSNKSINIAADPANAAHSAYTYNVGENHNGVAYVWAPAVKVNFWETKEALDNNDNSKMIKSLTTIRGNNLKLVGAVAPSEPAAPAGKVFSHWVNAETGQAFDVNTALVKGETNVYPEYKDATTQTPSNKVEKKVIKVQKVGPKTGDVQRVALYAGVLIVTIIALISVVRLKRRA
;
A
#
# COMPACT_ATOMS: atom_id res chain seq x y z
N MET A 1 -45.95 12.08 33.36
CA MET A 1 -46.67 12.24 32.08
C MET A 1 -46.29 11.09 31.15
N LYS A 2 -47.17 10.11 30.95
CA LYS A 2 -47.11 9.19 29.80
C LYS A 2 -48.36 9.48 28.98
N ALA A 3 -48.20 10.20 27.87
CA ALA A 3 -49.29 10.53 26.97
C ALA A 3 -49.75 9.25 26.26
N SER A 4 -51.00 8.83 26.48
CA SER A 4 -51.64 7.82 25.64
C SER A 4 -51.99 8.48 24.30
N ILE A 5 -51.26 8.15 23.24
CA ILE A 5 -51.62 8.57 21.89
C ILE A 5 -52.82 7.72 21.46
N ARG A 6 -54.02 8.29 21.50
CA ARG A 6 -55.23 7.69 20.93
C ARG A 6 -55.28 8.05 19.44
N TYR A 7 -54.94 7.10 18.58
CA TYR A 7 -55.17 7.24 17.14
C TYR A 7 -56.67 7.25 16.86
N GLY A 8 -57.15 8.23 16.09
CA GLY A 8 -58.55 8.30 15.69
C GLY A 8 -58.94 7.08 14.83
N LYS A 9 -60.21 6.65 14.92
CA LYS A 9 -60.76 5.47 14.20
C LYS A 9 -60.36 5.39 12.72
N ASN A 10 -60.20 6.53 12.06
CA ASN A 10 -59.83 6.59 10.63
C ASN A 10 -58.35 6.23 10.38
N VAL A 11 -57.44 6.51 11.32
CA VAL A 11 -56.02 6.14 11.21
C VAL A 11 -55.82 4.65 11.46
N ALA A 12 -56.59 4.07 12.38
CA ALA A 12 -56.60 2.63 12.63
C ALA A 12 -57.11 1.84 11.40
N LEU A 13 -58.10 2.37 10.69
CA LEU A 13 -58.63 1.76 9.46
C LEU A 13 -57.60 1.81 8.32
N VAL A 14 -56.91 2.95 8.13
CA VAL A 14 -55.85 3.08 7.12
C VAL A 14 -54.66 2.18 7.44
N LEU A 15 -54.25 2.08 8.72
CA LEU A 15 -53.20 1.14 9.12
C LEU A 15 -53.62 -0.32 8.90
N ALA A 16 -54.86 -0.68 9.22
CA ALA A 16 -55.37 -2.03 8.99
C ALA A 16 -55.44 -2.36 7.49
N PHE A 17 -55.80 -1.38 6.65
CA PHE A 17 -55.81 -1.54 5.20
C PHE A 17 -54.40 -1.65 4.61
N LEU A 18 -53.43 -0.87 5.11
CA LEU A 18 -52.03 -1.00 4.72
C LEU A 18 -51.43 -2.33 5.16
N LEU A 19 -51.79 -2.81 6.36
CA LEU A 19 -51.33 -4.08 6.89
C LEU A 19 -51.94 -5.26 6.12
N ALA A 20 -53.24 -5.17 5.78
CA ALA A 20 -53.90 -6.14 4.91
C ALA A 20 -53.29 -6.13 3.49
N LEU A 21 -52.98 -4.95 2.93
CA LEU A 21 -52.31 -4.85 1.63
C LEU A 21 -50.90 -5.47 1.68
N LEU A 22 -50.13 -5.23 2.75
CA LEU A 22 -48.82 -5.85 2.98
C LEU A 22 -48.89 -7.36 3.20
N MET A 23 -50.02 -7.88 3.73
CA MET A 23 -50.28 -9.31 3.89
C MET A 23 -50.84 -9.99 2.62
N VAL A 24 -51.40 -9.22 1.68
CA VAL A 24 -51.94 -9.70 0.40
C VAL A 24 -50.91 -9.61 -0.72
N ILE A 25 -49.86 -8.79 -0.58
CA ILE A 25 -48.66 -8.90 -1.42
C ILE A 25 -47.99 -10.23 -1.06
N PRO A 26 -47.92 -11.21 -1.98
CA PRO A 26 -47.22 -12.45 -1.71
C PRO A 26 -45.76 -12.09 -1.42
N SER A 27 -45.30 -12.31 -0.19
CA SER A 27 -43.92 -12.13 0.22
C SER A 27 -42.93 -13.05 -0.51
N ASN A 28 -43.41 -13.85 -1.48
CA ASN A 28 -42.68 -14.81 -2.28
C ASN A 28 -43.20 -14.89 -3.74
N MET A 29 -43.40 -13.76 -4.43
CA MET A 29 -43.09 -13.79 -5.88
C MET A 29 -41.56 -13.69 -6.02
N ALA A 30 -40.86 -14.71 -5.53
CA ALA A 30 -39.52 -14.98 -6.00
C ALA A 30 -39.69 -15.25 -7.50
N TYR A 31 -39.30 -14.29 -8.34
CA TYR A 31 -39.19 -14.52 -9.77
C TYR A 31 -38.25 -15.73 -9.91
N ALA A 32 -38.82 -16.90 -10.19
CA ALA A 32 -38.05 -18.08 -10.43
C ALA A 32 -37.28 -17.82 -11.72
N ALA A 33 -35.96 -17.63 -11.59
CA ALA A 33 -35.10 -17.31 -12.71
C ALA A 33 -35.36 -18.32 -13.84
N THR A 34 -35.79 -17.83 -14.99
CA THR A 34 -36.10 -18.67 -16.14
C THR A 34 -34.78 -19.23 -16.66
N LYS A 35 -34.73 -20.55 -16.85
CA LYS A 35 -33.49 -21.26 -17.13
C LYS A 35 -33.56 -21.98 -18.47
N TYR A 36 -32.52 -21.80 -19.26
CA TYR A 36 -32.24 -22.60 -20.44
C TYR A 36 -31.07 -23.55 -20.14
N THR A 37 -31.21 -24.83 -20.47
CA THR A 37 -30.13 -25.81 -20.35
C THR A 37 -29.63 -26.16 -21.74
N ALA A 38 -28.36 -25.87 -22.00
CA ALA A 38 -27.74 -26.10 -23.29
C ALA A 38 -27.59 -27.60 -23.58
N THR A 39 -28.04 -28.01 -24.76
CA THR A 39 -27.97 -29.39 -25.25
C THR A 39 -26.70 -29.65 -26.06
N GLY A 40 -26.06 -28.60 -26.59
CA GLY A 40 -24.94 -28.70 -27.52
C GLY A 40 -25.35 -28.97 -28.96
N SER A 41 -26.66 -29.09 -29.22
CA SER A 41 -27.24 -29.23 -30.56
C SER A 41 -27.73 -27.90 -31.13
N GLU A 42 -27.72 -26.83 -30.34
CA GLU A 42 -28.09 -25.50 -30.82
C GLU A 42 -27.13 -25.05 -31.92
N THR A 43 -27.68 -24.43 -32.95
CA THR A 43 -26.87 -23.64 -33.84
C THR A 43 -26.32 -22.42 -33.10
N ALA A 44 -25.22 -21.87 -33.62
CA ALA A 44 -24.67 -20.62 -33.13
C ALA A 44 -25.72 -19.49 -33.07
N ALA A 45 -26.52 -19.31 -34.12
CA ALA A 45 -27.53 -18.26 -34.15
C ALA A 45 -28.62 -18.43 -33.08
N GLU A 46 -29.05 -19.67 -32.83
CA GLU A 46 -30.03 -19.96 -31.77
C GLU A 46 -29.48 -19.64 -30.39
N LEU A 47 -28.24 -20.03 -30.10
CA LEU A 47 -27.61 -19.73 -28.81
C LEU A 47 -27.43 -18.22 -28.61
N THR A 48 -26.98 -17.49 -29.64
CA THR A 48 -26.90 -16.03 -29.60
C THR A 48 -28.26 -15.40 -29.26
N ALA A 49 -29.32 -15.85 -29.93
CA ALA A 49 -30.68 -15.35 -29.69
C ALA A 49 -31.19 -15.65 -28.27
N ILE A 50 -30.84 -16.81 -27.71
CA ILE A 50 -31.15 -17.18 -26.32
C ILE A 50 -30.43 -16.25 -25.34
N ILE A 51 -29.14 -15.99 -25.53
CA ILE A 51 -28.35 -15.12 -24.64
C ILE A 51 -28.86 -13.68 -24.71
N ASP A 52 -29.04 -13.14 -25.93
CA ASP A 52 -29.58 -11.81 -26.21
C ASP A 52 -30.98 -11.61 -25.61
N GLY A 53 -31.73 -12.70 -25.46
CA GLY A 53 -33.10 -12.73 -24.97
C GLY A 53 -34.11 -12.32 -26.05
N THR A 54 -33.80 -12.57 -27.32
CA THR A 54 -34.76 -12.50 -28.42
C THR A 54 -35.55 -13.81 -28.54
N THR A 55 -34.94 -14.93 -28.14
CA THR A 55 -35.65 -16.18 -27.87
C THR A 55 -36.23 -16.17 -26.46
N THR A 56 -37.49 -16.60 -26.33
CA THR A 56 -38.23 -16.66 -25.06
C THR A 56 -38.69 -18.08 -24.76
N ASP A 57 -39.01 -18.34 -23.49
CA ASP A 57 -39.68 -19.58 -23.08
C ASP A 57 -41.14 -19.62 -23.59
N ALA A 58 -41.83 -20.74 -23.34
CA ALA A 58 -43.22 -20.91 -23.75
C ALA A 58 -44.20 -19.88 -23.14
N SER A 59 -43.79 -19.20 -22.06
CA SER A 59 -44.57 -18.14 -21.40
C SER A 59 -44.19 -16.73 -21.89
N GLY A 60 -43.29 -16.61 -22.87
CA GLY A 60 -42.83 -15.34 -23.40
C GLY A 60 -41.75 -14.65 -22.54
N ASN A 61 -41.17 -15.33 -21.55
CA ASN A 61 -40.10 -14.78 -20.73
C ASN A 61 -38.74 -15.03 -21.37
N LYS A 62 -37.82 -14.09 -21.22
CA LYS A 62 -36.41 -14.28 -21.57
C LYS A 62 -35.76 -15.18 -20.52
N TYR A 63 -34.79 -16.02 -20.90
CA TYR A 63 -34.07 -16.88 -19.95
C TYR A 63 -33.06 -16.10 -19.13
N ASP A 64 -33.22 -15.95 -17.81
CA ASP A 64 -32.22 -15.27 -16.97
C ASP A 64 -30.91 -16.05 -16.82
N VAL A 65 -30.97 -17.37 -16.91
CA VAL A 65 -29.82 -18.27 -16.76
C VAL A 65 -29.71 -19.19 -17.98
N ILE A 66 -28.54 -19.21 -18.60
CA ILE A 66 -28.14 -20.18 -19.63
C ILE A 66 -27.11 -21.09 -18.96
N GLU A 67 -27.45 -22.36 -18.76
CA GLU A 67 -26.56 -23.34 -18.12
C GLU A 67 -26.03 -24.35 -19.14
N PHE A 68 -24.72 -24.56 -19.10
CA PHE A 68 -24.01 -25.62 -19.81
C PHE A 68 -23.64 -26.72 -18.80
N PRO A 69 -24.35 -27.86 -18.81
CA PRO A 69 -23.96 -29.05 -18.06
C PRO A 69 -22.57 -29.58 -18.44
N ALA A 70 -22.09 -30.60 -17.74
CA ALA A 70 -20.85 -31.28 -18.08
C ALA A 70 -20.87 -31.78 -19.55
N GLY A 71 -19.87 -31.39 -20.33
CA GLY A 71 -19.85 -31.65 -21.76
C GLY A 71 -18.91 -30.73 -22.54
N THR A 72 -18.83 -30.92 -23.84
CA THR A 72 -18.05 -30.07 -24.75
C THR A 72 -19.01 -29.36 -25.70
N TYR A 73 -18.92 -28.03 -25.72
CA TYR A 73 -19.78 -27.17 -26.52
C TYR A 73 -18.90 -26.32 -27.43
N ASN A 74 -19.16 -26.32 -28.73
CA ASN A 74 -18.36 -25.58 -29.70
C ASN A 74 -19.26 -24.88 -30.71
N TYR A 75 -19.40 -23.57 -30.53
CA TYR A 75 -20.26 -22.74 -31.36
C TYR A 75 -19.41 -21.85 -32.25
N THR A 76 -19.60 -21.94 -33.57
CA THR A 76 -18.97 -21.03 -34.53
C THR A 76 -19.89 -19.85 -34.80
N MET A 77 -19.59 -18.74 -34.13
CA MET A 77 -20.39 -17.52 -34.08
C MET A 77 -20.03 -16.60 -35.25
N THR A 78 -21.00 -16.22 -36.07
CA THR A 78 -20.81 -15.32 -37.22
C THR A 78 -21.22 -13.88 -36.93
N ALA A 79 -21.87 -13.63 -35.79
CA ALA A 79 -22.33 -12.32 -35.37
C ALA A 79 -22.04 -12.08 -33.87
N PRO A 80 -21.96 -10.82 -33.43
CA PRO A 80 -21.90 -10.47 -32.02
C PRO A 80 -23.16 -10.87 -31.24
N VAL A 81 -22.98 -11.16 -29.95
CA VAL A 81 -24.03 -11.30 -28.94
C VAL A 81 -24.31 -9.90 -28.37
N HIS A 82 -25.53 -9.41 -28.52
CA HIS A 82 -25.93 -8.06 -28.13
C HIS A 82 -26.78 -8.04 -26.85
N ILE A 83 -26.13 -7.80 -25.71
CA ILE A 83 -26.75 -7.91 -24.38
C ILE A 83 -27.30 -6.55 -23.91
N ARG A 84 -28.61 -6.51 -23.67
CA ARG A 84 -29.38 -5.33 -23.19
C ARG A 84 -30.12 -5.60 -21.88
N ARG A 85 -29.68 -6.59 -21.12
CA ARG A 85 -30.40 -7.10 -19.95
C ARG A 85 -29.45 -7.69 -18.92
N THR A 86 -30.01 -8.14 -17.81
CA THR A 86 -29.30 -9.02 -16.88
C THR A 86 -29.38 -10.46 -17.38
N VAL A 87 -28.24 -11.15 -17.43
CA VAL A 87 -28.17 -12.56 -17.84
C VAL A 87 -26.98 -13.26 -17.18
N THR A 88 -27.18 -14.52 -16.78
CA THR A 88 -26.13 -15.40 -16.26
C THR A 88 -25.85 -16.52 -17.25
N ILE A 89 -24.59 -16.74 -17.56
CA ILE A 89 -24.08 -17.78 -18.45
C ILE A 89 -23.21 -18.69 -17.57
N LYS A 90 -23.70 -19.89 -17.27
CA LYS A 90 -23.12 -20.80 -16.27
C LYS A 90 -22.53 -22.04 -16.93
N ALA A 91 -21.25 -22.31 -16.72
CA ALA A 91 -20.61 -23.56 -17.12
C ALA A 91 -20.41 -24.44 -15.89
N ASP A 92 -21.10 -25.57 -15.84
CA ASP A 92 -21.01 -26.51 -14.72
C ASP A 92 -19.67 -27.25 -14.71
N ALA A 93 -19.39 -27.92 -13.58
CA ALA A 93 -18.18 -28.72 -13.46
C ALA A 93 -18.09 -29.74 -14.61
N GLY A 94 -16.97 -29.72 -15.35
CA GLY A 94 -16.75 -30.57 -16.52
C GLY A 94 -17.27 -30.00 -17.85
N ALA A 95 -17.92 -28.83 -17.84
CA ALA A 95 -18.31 -28.13 -19.07
C ALA A 95 -17.10 -27.40 -19.70
N ASN A 96 -16.94 -27.54 -21.01
CA ASN A 96 -15.95 -26.82 -21.81
C ASN A 96 -16.67 -26.12 -22.97
N VAL A 97 -16.86 -24.81 -22.85
CA VAL A 97 -17.64 -24.00 -23.79
C VAL A 97 -16.70 -23.16 -24.65
N VAL A 98 -16.74 -23.38 -25.95
CA VAL A 98 -15.95 -22.61 -26.93
C VAL A 98 -16.89 -21.78 -27.78
N PHE A 99 -16.73 -20.46 -27.71
CA PHE A 99 -17.29 -19.50 -28.65
C PHE A 99 -16.20 -19.14 -29.66
N ASN A 100 -16.27 -19.70 -30.87
CA ASN A 100 -15.31 -19.44 -31.93
C ASN A 100 -15.88 -18.39 -32.89
N GLY A 101 -15.26 -17.21 -32.97
CA GLY A 101 -15.89 -16.03 -33.55
C GLY A 101 -16.79 -15.30 -32.55
N GLY A 102 -17.65 -14.41 -33.07
CA GLY A 102 -18.54 -13.57 -32.27
C GLY A 102 -17.81 -12.49 -31.47
N ASP A 103 -18.57 -11.67 -30.75
CA ASP A 103 -18.12 -10.72 -29.72
C ASP A 103 -19.20 -10.68 -28.63
N PHE A 104 -18.89 -10.31 -27.39
CA PHE A 104 -19.92 -9.98 -26.39
C PHE A 104 -20.05 -8.47 -26.24
N ARG A 105 -21.21 -7.92 -26.61
CA ARG A 105 -21.46 -6.47 -26.63
C ARG A 105 -22.50 -6.08 -25.60
N GLY A 106 -22.07 -5.32 -24.60
CA GLY A 106 -22.94 -4.82 -23.54
C GLY A 106 -23.43 -3.40 -23.84
N TYR A 107 -24.73 -3.20 -23.70
CA TYR A 107 -25.40 -1.90 -23.87
C TYR A 107 -25.99 -1.39 -22.56
N ALA A 108 -26.38 -0.12 -22.51
CA ALA A 108 -26.93 0.58 -21.35
C ALA A 108 -27.79 -0.32 -20.42
N GLY A 109 -27.41 -0.39 -19.14
CA GLY A 109 -28.10 -1.14 -18.09
C GLY A 109 -27.89 -2.65 -18.12
N SER A 110 -27.12 -3.19 -19.06
CA SER A 110 -26.85 -4.64 -19.10
C SER A 110 -25.90 -5.10 -17.99
N ASN A 111 -26.13 -6.34 -17.54
CA ASN A 111 -25.35 -6.98 -16.50
C ASN A 111 -25.16 -8.46 -16.84
N THR A 112 -23.99 -8.79 -17.35
CA THR A 112 -23.67 -10.15 -17.82
C THR A 112 -22.78 -10.84 -16.80
N THR A 113 -23.14 -12.05 -16.40
CA THR A 113 -22.33 -12.84 -15.46
C THR A 113 -21.94 -14.17 -16.08
N PHE A 114 -20.65 -14.43 -16.21
CA PHE A 114 -20.10 -15.75 -16.49
C PHE A 114 -19.73 -16.42 -15.16
N THR A 115 -20.16 -17.66 -14.95
CA THR A 115 -19.94 -18.36 -13.68
C THR A 115 -19.84 -19.87 -13.83
N GLY A 116 -19.41 -20.54 -12.76
CA GLY A 116 -19.39 -21.99 -12.63
C GLY A 116 -18.00 -22.61 -12.82
N ALA A 117 -17.86 -23.85 -12.33
CA ALA A 117 -16.57 -24.55 -12.26
C ALA A 117 -16.06 -25.08 -13.62
N GLY A 118 -16.84 -24.95 -14.69
CA GLY A 118 -16.43 -25.26 -16.05
C GLY A 118 -15.50 -24.19 -16.64
N SER A 119 -15.34 -24.23 -17.95
CA SER A 119 -14.50 -23.28 -18.68
C SER A 119 -15.21 -22.66 -19.88
N PHE A 120 -14.86 -21.41 -20.14
CA PHE A 120 -15.23 -20.67 -21.33
C PHE A 120 -13.97 -20.25 -22.09
N LEU A 121 -14.00 -20.44 -23.41
CA LEU A 121 -13.01 -19.94 -24.33
C LEU A 121 -13.71 -19.14 -25.43
N LEU A 122 -13.49 -17.83 -25.43
CA LEU A 122 -13.83 -16.94 -26.54
C LEU A 122 -12.62 -16.87 -27.48
N LYS A 123 -12.69 -17.61 -28.58
CA LYS A 123 -11.60 -17.82 -29.53
C LYS A 123 -11.84 -17.04 -30.81
N LYS A 124 -10.83 -16.30 -31.27
CA LYS A 124 -10.84 -15.51 -32.50
C LYS A 124 -12.12 -14.65 -32.69
N PRO A 125 -12.43 -13.73 -31.76
CA PRO A 125 -13.53 -12.78 -31.93
C PRO A 125 -13.52 -12.05 -33.27
N ILE A 126 -14.68 -11.51 -33.68
CA ILE A 126 -14.81 -10.80 -34.97
C ILE A 126 -14.10 -9.46 -34.93
N ASN A 127 -14.30 -8.68 -33.86
CA ASN A 127 -13.68 -7.37 -33.69
C ASN A 127 -12.97 -7.29 -32.33
N TYR A 128 -13.72 -7.56 -31.26
CA TYR A 128 -13.27 -7.44 -29.88
C TYR A 128 -13.77 -8.67 -29.12
N GLY A 129 -13.07 -9.11 -28.07
CA GLY A 129 -13.64 -10.16 -27.23
C GLY A 129 -14.91 -9.68 -26.54
N ILE A 130 -14.77 -8.62 -25.74
CA ILE A 130 -15.86 -7.97 -25.04
C ILE A 130 -15.82 -6.48 -25.33
N TRP A 131 -16.98 -5.87 -25.56
CA TRP A 131 -17.09 -4.47 -25.88
C TRP A 131 -18.26 -3.79 -25.18
N SER A 132 -18.04 -2.54 -24.77
CA SER A 132 -19.11 -1.61 -24.39
C SER A 132 -18.67 -0.17 -24.57
N ASN A 133 -19.64 0.74 -24.68
CA ASN A 133 -19.45 2.18 -24.72
C ASN A 133 -20.31 2.91 -23.67
N ASP A 134 -20.75 2.22 -22.61
CA ASP A 134 -21.67 2.76 -21.62
C ASP A 134 -21.26 2.38 -20.18
N ALA A 135 -21.06 3.40 -19.35
CA ALA A 135 -20.59 3.28 -17.97
C ALA A 135 -21.49 2.43 -17.04
N SER A 136 -22.76 2.25 -17.39
CA SER A 136 -23.69 1.43 -16.61
C SER A 136 -23.52 -0.08 -16.83
N VAL A 137 -22.79 -0.47 -17.88
CA VAL A 137 -22.61 -1.87 -18.27
C VAL A 137 -21.69 -2.60 -17.30
N LYS A 138 -22.08 -3.83 -16.94
CA LYS A 138 -21.31 -4.72 -16.08
C LYS A 138 -21.05 -6.05 -16.75
N PHE A 139 -19.79 -6.48 -16.70
CA PHE A 139 -19.38 -7.85 -16.98
C PHE A 139 -18.76 -8.45 -15.72
N ASN A 140 -19.31 -9.57 -15.27
CA ASN A 140 -18.83 -10.28 -14.08
C ASN A 140 -18.32 -11.67 -14.49
N PHE A 141 -17.18 -12.05 -13.94
CA PHE A 141 -16.61 -13.38 -14.05
C PHE A 141 -16.49 -13.92 -12.62
N GLU A 142 -17.42 -14.77 -12.23
CA GLU A 142 -17.57 -15.22 -10.85
C GLU A 142 -17.29 -16.71 -10.73
N ASN A 143 -16.15 -17.06 -10.12
CA ASN A 143 -15.68 -18.41 -9.89
C ASN A 143 -15.63 -19.26 -11.17
N THR A 144 -15.19 -18.65 -12.28
CA THR A 144 -15.15 -19.27 -13.60
C THR A 144 -13.75 -19.21 -14.21
N ASN A 145 -13.45 -20.15 -15.10
CA ASN A 145 -12.30 -20.06 -16.00
C ASN A 145 -12.74 -19.45 -17.31
N PHE A 146 -12.22 -18.28 -17.68
CA PHE A 146 -12.62 -17.56 -18.89
C PHE A 146 -11.38 -17.07 -19.65
N THR A 147 -11.25 -17.48 -20.91
CA THR A 147 -10.14 -17.07 -21.78
C THR A 147 -10.65 -16.34 -23.00
N ILE A 148 -10.04 -15.20 -23.33
CA ILE A 148 -10.17 -14.52 -24.63
C ILE A 148 -8.85 -14.71 -25.38
N ASP A 149 -8.92 -15.30 -26.58
CA ASP A 149 -7.73 -15.66 -27.35
C ASP A 149 -7.87 -15.22 -28.82
N GLY A 150 -7.00 -14.31 -29.27
CA GLY A 150 -6.90 -13.98 -30.68
C GLY A 150 -7.91 -12.93 -31.19
N ALA A 151 -8.36 -11.99 -30.36
CA ALA A 151 -9.19 -10.88 -30.85
C ALA A 151 -8.38 -9.99 -31.80
N PRO A 152 -8.90 -9.60 -32.98
CA PRO A 152 -8.16 -8.76 -33.92
C PRO A 152 -7.97 -7.32 -33.40
N GLY A 153 -8.90 -6.81 -32.59
CA GLY A 153 -8.74 -5.62 -31.75
C GLY A 153 -8.48 -6.00 -30.28
N PHE A 154 -8.98 -5.22 -29.32
CA PHE A 154 -8.85 -5.52 -27.90
C PHE A 154 -9.57 -6.82 -27.50
N GLY A 155 -8.99 -7.56 -26.56
CA GLY A 155 -9.70 -8.65 -25.88
C GLY A 155 -10.87 -8.11 -25.07
N LEU A 156 -10.70 -6.97 -24.40
CA LEU A 156 -11.79 -6.23 -23.75
C LEU A 156 -11.64 -4.74 -24.03
N TYR A 157 -12.72 -4.09 -24.46
CA TYR A 157 -12.76 -2.66 -24.74
C TYR A 157 -13.96 -1.97 -24.08
N GLY A 158 -13.70 -1.14 -23.06
CA GLY A 158 -14.68 -0.23 -22.48
C GLY A 158 -14.42 1.20 -22.95
N LEU A 159 -15.17 1.69 -23.93
CA LEU A 159 -15.01 3.01 -24.56
C LEU A 159 -15.83 4.12 -23.85
N SER A 160 -15.43 5.39 -23.97
CA SER A 160 -16.25 6.59 -23.71
C SER A 160 -17.05 6.60 -22.39
N GLY A 161 -16.34 6.52 -21.26
CA GLY A 161 -16.95 6.40 -19.92
C GLY A 161 -16.78 5.00 -19.32
N GLY A 162 -16.34 4.05 -20.15
CA GLY A 162 -15.91 2.71 -19.78
C GLY A 162 -17.07 1.78 -19.43
N ASN A 163 -16.73 0.62 -18.88
CA ASN A 163 -17.66 -0.32 -18.27
C ASN A 163 -17.11 -0.77 -16.91
N THR A 164 -17.90 -1.51 -16.14
CA THR A 164 -17.38 -2.21 -14.96
C THR A 164 -17.11 -3.67 -15.31
N THR A 165 -15.86 -4.08 -15.16
CA THR A 165 -15.46 -5.49 -15.27
C THR A 165 -15.07 -6.00 -13.88
N ASN A 166 -15.71 -7.07 -13.42
CA ASN A 166 -15.44 -7.70 -12.14
C ASN A 166 -14.96 -9.13 -12.36
N VAL A 167 -13.82 -9.50 -11.79
CA VAL A 167 -13.32 -10.88 -11.75
C VAL A 167 -13.21 -11.29 -10.28
N LYS A 168 -13.98 -12.30 -9.89
CA LYS A 168 -14.04 -12.82 -8.51
C LYS A 168 -13.78 -14.31 -8.54
N GLY A 169 -12.70 -14.77 -7.90
CA GLY A 169 -12.27 -16.16 -8.00
C GLY A 169 -11.98 -16.61 -9.44
N GLY A 170 -11.68 -17.90 -9.62
CA GLY A 170 -11.43 -18.49 -10.93
C GLY A 170 -10.20 -17.93 -11.67
N THR A 171 -10.16 -18.13 -12.99
CA THR A 171 -9.09 -17.66 -13.87
C THR A 171 -9.66 -16.80 -15.00
N PHE A 172 -9.01 -15.69 -15.32
CA PHE A 172 -9.38 -14.81 -16.43
C PHE A 172 -8.15 -14.46 -17.26
N VAL A 173 -8.16 -14.84 -18.53
CA VAL A 173 -7.00 -14.70 -19.42
C VAL A 173 -7.38 -13.92 -20.65
N ILE A 174 -6.59 -12.91 -21.01
CA ILE A 174 -6.64 -12.28 -22.33
C ILE A 174 -5.28 -12.46 -22.99
N ARG A 175 -5.27 -13.07 -24.18
CA ARG A 175 -4.04 -13.34 -24.90
C ARG A 175 -4.14 -13.21 -26.40
N ASN A 176 -2.99 -12.95 -27.03
CA ASN A 176 -2.83 -12.88 -28.48
C ASN A 176 -3.81 -11.91 -29.16
N CYS A 177 -4.27 -10.87 -28.46
CA CYS A 177 -5.21 -9.88 -28.99
C CYS A 177 -4.49 -8.73 -29.69
N SER A 178 -5.23 -7.90 -30.43
CA SER A 178 -4.80 -6.73 -31.21
C SER A 178 -3.63 -7.02 -32.17
N THR A 179 -4.00 -7.52 -33.35
CA THR A 179 -3.07 -7.92 -34.40
C THR A 179 -2.69 -6.79 -35.35
N SER A 180 -3.40 -5.66 -35.34
CA SER A 180 -3.15 -4.53 -36.25
C SER A 180 -3.60 -3.20 -35.65
N GLY A 181 -2.67 -2.39 -35.15
CA GLY A 181 -2.95 -1.00 -34.72
C GLY A 181 -2.25 -0.60 -33.43
N ASN A 182 -2.73 0.51 -32.83
CA ASN A 182 -2.24 1.04 -31.56
C ASN A 182 -2.84 0.32 -30.34
N GLU A 183 -3.74 -0.65 -30.55
CA GLU A 183 -4.55 -1.25 -29.50
C GLU A 183 -3.73 -2.17 -28.57
N GLY A 184 -4.28 -2.43 -27.39
CA GLY A 184 -3.74 -3.30 -26.34
C GLY A 184 -4.56 -4.57 -26.14
N GLY A 185 -4.29 -5.32 -25.07
CA GLY A 185 -5.13 -6.47 -24.69
C GLY A 185 -6.43 -6.06 -24.03
N PHE A 186 -6.33 -5.15 -23.07
CA PHE A 186 -7.46 -4.61 -22.36
C PHE A 186 -7.36 -3.09 -22.35
N GLU A 187 -8.36 -2.42 -22.91
CA GLU A 187 -8.54 -0.99 -22.78
C GLU A 187 -9.81 -0.64 -22.02
N LEU A 188 -9.63 0.23 -21.02
CA LEU A 188 -10.71 0.88 -20.30
C LEU A 188 -10.51 2.39 -20.37
N ASP A 189 -11.33 3.03 -21.19
CA ASP A 189 -11.43 4.47 -21.31
C ASP A 189 -12.57 5.00 -20.42
N GLY A 190 -12.30 4.98 -19.12
CA GLY A 190 -13.27 5.19 -18.04
C GLY A 190 -13.61 3.90 -17.29
N GLY A 191 -14.62 3.94 -16.42
CA GLY A 191 -15.13 2.75 -15.74
C GLY A 191 -14.21 2.15 -14.66
N ALA A 192 -14.39 0.85 -14.41
CA ALA A 192 -13.68 0.14 -13.34
C ALA A 192 -13.31 -1.31 -13.69
N PHE A 193 -12.12 -1.73 -13.27
CA PHE A 193 -11.69 -3.12 -13.29
C PHE A 193 -11.39 -3.61 -11.87
N ASN A 194 -12.21 -4.53 -11.38
CA ASN A 194 -12.08 -5.06 -10.02
C ASN A 194 -11.71 -6.53 -10.06
N VAL A 195 -10.67 -6.91 -9.32
CA VAL A 195 -10.18 -8.29 -9.23
C VAL A 195 -10.12 -8.66 -7.75
N SER A 196 -10.77 -9.77 -7.38
CA SER A 196 -10.94 -10.13 -5.96
C SER A 196 -11.17 -11.64 -5.74
N ASP A 197 -11.37 -12.02 -4.48
CA ASP A 197 -11.79 -13.36 -4.06
C ASP A 197 -10.88 -14.49 -4.58
N GLY A 198 -9.57 -14.25 -4.62
CA GLY A 198 -8.58 -15.25 -5.05
C GLY A 198 -8.46 -15.41 -6.58
N ALA A 199 -9.07 -14.53 -7.37
CA ALA A 199 -8.99 -14.54 -8.83
C ALA A 199 -7.54 -14.49 -9.33
N LYS A 200 -7.29 -15.20 -10.43
CA LYS A 200 -6.03 -15.15 -11.19
C LYS A 200 -6.27 -14.56 -12.57
N VAL A 201 -5.73 -13.37 -12.81
CA VAL A 201 -5.85 -12.66 -14.08
C VAL A 201 -4.52 -12.66 -14.81
N THR A 202 -4.52 -12.97 -16.10
CA THR A 202 -3.33 -12.91 -16.95
C THR A 202 -3.61 -12.13 -18.22
N PHE A 203 -2.76 -11.15 -18.51
CA PHE A 203 -2.65 -10.49 -19.81
C PHE A 203 -1.31 -10.89 -20.42
N GLU A 204 -1.33 -11.53 -21.59
CA GLU A 204 -0.10 -11.97 -22.25
C GLU A 204 -0.16 -11.71 -23.75
N ASN A 205 0.91 -11.11 -24.29
CA ASN A 205 1.13 -11.03 -25.73
C ASN A 205 -0.02 -10.33 -26.49
N ASN A 206 -0.48 -9.16 -26.03
CA ASN A 206 -1.66 -8.47 -26.59
C ASN A 206 -1.42 -7.03 -27.09
N GLY A 207 -1.64 -6.75 -28.37
CA GLY A 207 -1.59 -5.41 -28.97
C GLY A 207 -0.28 -4.91 -29.59
N ASN A 208 -0.21 -4.76 -30.91
CA ASN A 208 1.03 -4.32 -31.60
C ASN A 208 1.35 -2.81 -31.43
N GLY A 209 0.65 -2.14 -30.51
CA GLY A 209 0.59 -0.69 -30.38
C GLY A 209 1.31 -0.06 -29.19
N THR A 210 1.09 1.24 -29.01
CA THR A 210 1.70 2.05 -27.92
C THR A 210 0.92 1.99 -26.59
N PHE A 211 -0.19 1.25 -26.52
CA PHE A 211 -1.07 1.21 -25.34
C PHE A 211 -0.77 0.09 -24.33
N GLY A 212 0.12 -0.85 -24.70
CA GLY A 212 0.54 -1.96 -23.85
C GLY A 212 -0.52 -3.04 -23.66
N ASP A 213 -0.20 -4.07 -22.87
CA ASP A 213 -1.13 -5.16 -22.58
C ASP A 213 -2.38 -4.69 -21.81
N LEU A 214 -2.23 -3.65 -20.97
CA LEU A 214 -3.31 -3.02 -20.21
C LEU A 214 -3.24 -1.49 -20.31
N TYR A 215 -4.27 -0.89 -20.91
CA TYR A 215 -4.49 0.55 -20.93
C TYR A 215 -5.62 0.94 -19.97
N MET A 216 -5.32 1.86 -19.07
CA MET A 216 -6.21 2.20 -17.96
C MET A 216 -6.41 3.72 -17.82
N ASN A 217 -7.55 4.25 -18.28
CA ASN A 217 -8.03 5.62 -18.03
C ASN A 217 -9.27 5.64 -17.10
N GLY A 218 -9.23 4.87 -16.03
CA GLY A 218 -10.32 4.70 -15.07
C GLY A 218 -9.79 4.19 -13.73
N LYS A 219 -10.50 3.25 -13.08
CA LYS A 219 -10.05 2.70 -11.79
C LYS A 219 -9.81 1.20 -11.86
N MET A 220 -8.65 0.76 -11.39
CA MET A 220 -8.36 -0.65 -11.16
C MET A 220 -8.21 -0.91 -9.66
N THR A 221 -8.91 -1.91 -9.14
CA THR A 221 -8.78 -2.36 -7.75
C THR A 221 -8.52 -3.86 -7.71
N VAL A 222 -7.40 -4.25 -7.11
CA VAL A 222 -7.01 -5.65 -6.91
C VAL A 222 -7.00 -5.91 -5.40
N THR A 223 -7.84 -6.83 -4.92
CA THR A 223 -8.09 -6.97 -3.48
C THR A 223 -8.10 -8.41 -3.00
N GLY A 224 -7.61 -8.62 -1.78
CA GLY A 224 -7.72 -9.87 -1.05
C GLY A 224 -6.55 -10.82 -1.26
N ALA A 225 -6.30 -11.62 -0.23
CA ALA A 225 -5.25 -12.63 -0.24
C ALA A 225 -5.46 -13.62 -1.40
N ASN A 226 -4.36 -14.12 -1.94
CA ASN A 226 -4.35 -15.03 -3.10
C ASN A 226 -4.92 -14.44 -4.40
N THR A 227 -5.40 -13.21 -4.44
CA THR A 227 -5.75 -12.53 -5.69
C THR A 227 -4.48 -12.09 -6.42
N LYS A 228 -4.37 -12.38 -7.71
CA LYS A 228 -3.18 -12.04 -8.51
C LYS A 228 -3.55 -11.57 -9.91
N VAL A 229 -2.96 -10.45 -10.33
CA VAL A 229 -2.93 -9.99 -11.73
C VAL A 229 -1.52 -10.11 -12.26
N THR A 230 -1.35 -10.65 -13.47
CA THR A 230 -0.07 -10.77 -14.15
C THR A 230 -0.17 -10.19 -15.55
N ILE A 231 0.73 -9.28 -15.86
CA ILE A 231 0.91 -8.67 -17.17
C ILE A 231 2.26 -9.14 -17.70
N ASN A 232 2.26 -9.81 -18.85
CA ASN A 232 3.45 -10.38 -19.47
C ASN A 232 3.65 -9.80 -20.87
N GLU A 233 4.38 -8.69 -20.93
CA GLU A 233 4.67 -7.99 -22.18
C GLU A 233 6.03 -8.42 -22.74
N SER A 234 6.00 -9.06 -23.90
CA SER A 234 7.19 -9.65 -24.52
C SER A 234 7.60 -9.05 -25.86
N ARG A 235 6.94 -7.99 -26.34
CA ARG A 235 7.21 -7.42 -27.66
C ARG A 235 8.12 -6.20 -27.62
N ALA A 236 8.98 -6.12 -28.64
CA ALA A 236 10.04 -5.14 -28.73
C ALA A 236 9.51 -3.78 -29.19
N GLY A 237 10.17 -2.69 -28.77
CA GLY A 237 9.88 -1.33 -29.19
C GLY A 237 9.50 -0.39 -28.03
N ASN A 238 8.82 0.71 -28.36
CA ASN A 238 8.25 1.66 -27.39
C ASN A 238 6.93 1.11 -26.77
N SER A 239 6.94 -0.16 -26.38
CA SER A 239 5.82 -0.86 -25.74
C SER A 239 5.88 -0.70 -24.22
N TYR A 240 4.72 -0.89 -23.58
CA TYR A 240 4.52 -0.79 -22.13
C TYR A 240 3.85 -2.06 -21.64
N GLY A 241 4.14 -2.50 -20.42
CA GLY A 241 3.28 -3.49 -19.77
C GLY A 241 1.91 -2.89 -19.45
N MET A 242 1.91 -1.72 -18.81
CA MET A 242 0.70 -1.02 -18.39
C MET A 242 0.78 0.48 -18.67
N VAL A 243 -0.35 1.07 -19.07
CA VAL A 243 -0.52 2.52 -19.21
C VAL A 243 -1.60 3.03 -18.25
N LEU A 244 -1.26 4.03 -17.45
CA LEU A 244 -2.20 4.82 -16.64
C LEU A 244 -2.43 6.17 -17.33
N ALA A 245 -3.50 6.31 -18.10
CA ALA A 245 -3.80 7.54 -18.83
C ALA A 245 -4.83 8.40 -18.09
N GLY A 246 -4.94 9.70 -18.43
CA GLY A 246 -5.93 10.61 -17.86
C GLY A 246 -6.03 10.52 -16.33
N ILE A 247 -7.13 9.95 -15.82
CA ILE A 247 -7.40 9.77 -14.39
C ILE A 247 -7.11 8.35 -13.85
N GLY A 248 -6.39 7.56 -14.63
CA GLY A 248 -6.02 6.16 -14.35
C GLY A 248 -5.43 5.98 -12.96
N ALA A 249 -6.05 5.10 -12.17
CA ALA A 249 -5.65 4.78 -10.81
C ALA A 249 -5.59 3.26 -10.59
N LEU A 250 -4.56 2.79 -9.92
CA LEU A 250 -4.39 1.41 -9.49
C LEU A 250 -4.37 1.34 -7.96
N LYS A 251 -5.25 0.54 -7.37
CA LYS A 251 -5.22 0.20 -5.94
C LYS A 251 -4.97 -1.29 -5.74
N ILE A 252 -4.02 -1.62 -4.89
CA ILE A 252 -3.67 -2.99 -4.50
C ILE A 252 -3.84 -3.12 -2.98
N ASP A 253 -4.83 -3.91 -2.56
CA ASP A 253 -5.22 -4.08 -1.15
C ASP A 253 -5.10 -5.56 -0.77
N GLY A 254 -3.99 -5.97 -0.15
CA GLY A 254 -3.73 -7.36 0.24
C GLY A 254 -3.60 -8.37 -0.90
N ALA A 255 -3.40 -7.90 -2.14
CA ALA A 255 -3.29 -8.71 -3.35
C ALA A 255 -1.95 -8.51 -4.06
N THR A 256 -1.70 -9.24 -5.15
CA THR A 256 -0.47 -9.11 -5.96
C THR A 256 -0.76 -8.64 -7.38
N VAL A 257 0.01 -7.66 -7.85
CA VAL A 257 0.10 -7.27 -9.26
C VAL A 257 1.54 -7.45 -9.73
N GLU A 258 1.72 -8.19 -10.83
CA GLU A 258 3.02 -8.40 -11.48
C GLU A 258 3.00 -7.84 -12.89
N VAL A 259 3.97 -6.99 -13.21
CA VAL A 259 4.23 -6.46 -14.55
C VAL A 259 5.60 -6.95 -14.98
N ASN A 260 5.61 -7.91 -15.90
CA ASN A 260 6.83 -8.51 -16.43
C ASN A 260 7.06 -8.04 -17.86
N THR A 261 8.18 -7.39 -18.11
CA THR A 261 8.60 -7.00 -19.46
C THR A 261 9.82 -7.80 -19.91
N THR A 262 9.78 -8.34 -21.12
CA THR A 262 10.94 -9.07 -21.67
C THR A 262 11.76 -8.20 -22.63
N THR A 263 11.13 -7.70 -23.69
CA THR A 263 11.77 -6.84 -24.69
C THR A 263 11.17 -5.42 -24.71
N ALA A 264 10.04 -5.21 -24.05
CA ALA A 264 9.46 -3.89 -23.88
C ALA A 264 10.36 -2.98 -23.06
N SER A 265 10.43 -1.71 -23.49
CA SER A 265 11.32 -0.73 -22.87
C SER A 265 10.79 -0.20 -21.53
N ARG A 266 9.51 -0.40 -21.20
CA ARG A 266 8.87 0.22 -20.03
C ARG A 266 7.86 -0.68 -19.33
N GLY A 267 7.87 -0.67 -18.00
CA GLY A 267 6.92 -1.40 -17.15
C GLY A 267 5.56 -0.72 -17.10
N ILE A 268 5.44 0.32 -16.26
CA ILE A 268 4.23 1.13 -16.07
C ILE A 268 4.49 2.56 -16.52
N ASN A 269 3.62 3.10 -17.37
CA ASN A 269 3.71 4.46 -17.86
C ASN A 269 2.44 5.25 -17.54
N ALA A 270 2.58 6.24 -16.66
CA ALA A 270 1.51 7.17 -16.35
C ALA A 270 1.58 8.43 -17.22
N GLY A 271 0.41 9.06 -17.42
CA GLY A 271 0.26 10.34 -18.11
C GLY A 271 0.85 11.50 -17.29
N SER A 272 0.53 11.57 -16.00
CA SER A 272 1.03 12.57 -15.07
C SER A 272 1.00 12.10 -13.62
N ASN A 273 2.03 12.46 -12.85
CA ASN A 273 2.12 12.13 -11.43
C ASN A 273 1.17 12.97 -10.55
N ALA A 274 0.49 13.97 -11.12
CA ALA A 274 -0.55 14.75 -10.43
C ALA A 274 -1.90 14.03 -10.43
N ALA A 275 -2.20 13.26 -11.49
CA ALA A 275 -3.50 12.64 -11.71
C ALA A 275 -3.47 11.11 -11.57
N ASN A 276 -2.39 10.46 -11.99
CA ASN A 276 -2.29 9.02 -12.02
C ASN A 276 -1.66 8.47 -10.75
N THR A 277 -2.37 7.54 -10.12
CA THR A 277 -2.03 7.04 -8.78
C THR A 277 -1.86 5.52 -8.77
N ILE A 278 -0.94 5.07 -7.92
CA ILE A 278 -0.72 3.67 -7.59
C ILE A 278 -0.69 3.58 -6.07
N ASP A 279 -1.72 3.02 -5.46
CA ASP A 279 -1.83 2.87 -4.01
C ASP A 279 -1.68 1.41 -3.62
N ILE A 280 -0.69 1.11 -2.77
CA ILE A 280 -0.36 -0.23 -2.29
C ILE A 280 -0.55 -0.24 -0.77
N VAL A 281 -1.50 -1.04 -0.29
CA VAL A 281 -1.97 -0.98 1.11
C VAL A 281 -2.18 -2.40 1.67
N LYS A 282 -2.18 -2.54 3.01
CA LYS A 282 -2.54 -3.79 3.72
C LYS A 282 -1.91 -5.05 3.13
N GLY A 283 -0.58 -5.10 3.00
CA GLY A 283 0.14 -6.26 2.48
C GLY A 283 0.06 -6.44 0.95
N GLY A 284 -0.52 -5.47 0.23
CA GLY A 284 -0.54 -5.45 -1.23
C GLY A 284 0.86 -5.45 -1.82
N LYS A 285 1.02 -6.03 -3.02
CA LYS A 285 2.31 -6.21 -3.68
C LYS A 285 2.26 -5.73 -5.12
N LEU A 286 3.16 -4.82 -5.48
CA LEU A 286 3.43 -4.45 -6.87
C LEU A 286 4.85 -4.88 -7.24
N LEU A 287 4.96 -5.80 -8.19
CA LEU A 287 6.25 -6.29 -8.69
C LEU A 287 6.38 -5.90 -10.17
N VAL A 288 7.37 -5.09 -10.52
CA VAL A 288 7.64 -4.62 -11.88
C VAL A 288 9.03 -5.10 -12.27
N LYS A 289 9.13 -6.01 -13.24
CA LYS A 289 10.36 -6.71 -13.57
C LYS A 289 10.66 -6.66 -15.07
N ALA A 290 11.86 -6.22 -15.41
CA ALA A 290 12.43 -6.43 -16.73
C ALA A 290 13.36 -7.65 -16.76
N LYS A 291 13.29 -8.45 -17.83
CA LYS A 291 14.21 -9.58 -18.10
C LYS A 291 15.32 -9.27 -19.10
N GLY A 292 15.28 -8.11 -19.77
CA GLY A 292 16.24 -7.71 -20.81
C GLY A 292 17.07 -6.48 -20.42
N GLY A 293 18.36 -6.47 -20.75
CA GLY A 293 19.32 -5.41 -20.38
C GLY A 293 19.17 -4.06 -21.09
N THR A 294 18.05 -3.81 -21.77
CA THR A 294 17.76 -2.58 -22.53
C THR A 294 16.51 -1.85 -22.03
N ALA A 295 15.87 -2.34 -20.97
CA ALA A 295 14.67 -1.71 -20.43
C ALA A 295 15.00 -0.36 -19.79
N VAL A 296 14.22 0.66 -20.12
CA VAL A 296 14.49 2.05 -19.75
C VAL A 296 13.78 2.42 -18.45
N SER A 297 12.45 2.30 -18.37
CA SER A 297 11.70 2.85 -17.24
C SER A 297 10.79 1.80 -16.58
N GLY A 298 10.97 1.57 -15.28
CA GLY A 298 10.12 0.69 -14.48
C GLY A 298 8.76 1.32 -14.22
N ILE A 299 8.70 2.37 -13.39
CA ILE A 299 7.48 3.16 -13.16
C ILE A 299 7.73 4.61 -13.54
N ARG A 300 7.02 5.09 -14.57
CA ARG A 300 7.18 6.43 -15.12
C ARG A 300 5.99 7.34 -14.82
N ARG A 301 6.25 8.55 -14.33
CA ARG A 301 5.29 9.66 -14.09
C ARG A 301 4.06 9.29 -13.26
N ALA A 302 4.17 8.34 -12.33
CA ALA A 302 3.06 7.98 -11.45
C ALA A 302 3.26 8.58 -10.05
N LYS A 303 2.18 8.85 -9.33
CA LYS A 303 2.24 9.01 -7.88
C LYS A 303 1.99 7.66 -7.22
N VAL A 304 3.01 7.12 -6.57
CA VAL A 304 2.98 5.85 -5.86
C VAL A 304 2.85 6.13 -4.37
N THR A 305 1.88 5.49 -3.72
CA THR A 305 1.75 5.43 -2.26
C THR A 305 1.92 3.99 -1.82
N ALA A 306 2.91 3.71 -0.98
CA ALA A 306 3.06 2.40 -0.33
C ALA A 306 2.84 2.55 1.18
N SER A 307 1.94 1.76 1.75
CA SER A 307 1.58 1.85 3.17
C SER A 307 1.53 0.51 3.88
N ASP A 308 1.39 0.53 5.20
CA ASP A 308 1.29 -0.68 6.04
C ASP A 308 2.48 -1.63 5.82
N ASP A 309 2.24 -2.91 5.59
CA ASP A 309 3.19 -3.98 5.28
C ASP A 309 3.28 -4.27 3.76
N SER A 310 2.93 -3.30 2.92
CA SER A 310 2.92 -3.47 1.45
C SER A 310 4.31 -3.69 0.85
N ILE A 311 4.37 -4.20 -0.37
CA ILE A 311 5.62 -4.45 -1.11
C ILE A 311 5.58 -3.73 -2.47
N LEU A 312 6.60 -2.92 -2.74
CA LEU A 312 6.90 -2.39 -4.07
C LEU A 312 8.26 -2.91 -4.49
N LYS A 313 8.34 -3.60 -5.63
CA LYS A 313 9.61 -4.03 -6.21
C LYS A 313 9.68 -3.63 -7.66
N VAL A 314 10.72 -2.90 -8.04
CA VAL A 314 11.02 -2.54 -9.43
C VAL A 314 12.44 -2.99 -9.73
N GLU A 315 12.63 -3.86 -10.72
CA GLU A 315 13.95 -4.45 -11.02
C GLU A 315 14.22 -4.62 -12.51
N GLY A 316 15.50 -4.53 -12.88
CA GLY A 316 15.97 -4.74 -14.26
C GLY A 316 15.78 -3.55 -15.23
N TYR A 317 15.45 -2.35 -14.73
CA TYR A 317 15.29 -1.15 -15.55
C TYR A 317 16.44 -0.17 -15.30
N LYS A 318 16.83 0.61 -16.32
CA LYS A 318 17.77 1.72 -16.12
C LYS A 318 17.23 2.72 -15.08
N TYR A 319 15.96 3.09 -15.19
CA TYR A 319 15.23 3.94 -14.26
C TYR A 319 14.17 3.12 -13.53
N ALA A 320 14.36 2.83 -12.25
CA ALA A 320 13.30 2.21 -11.46
C ALA A 320 12.10 3.16 -11.30
N LEU A 321 12.39 4.44 -11.01
CA LEU A 321 11.41 5.53 -11.00
C LEU A 321 11.85 6.64 -11.96
N ASP A 322 10.97 6.98 -12.90
CA ASP A 322 11.24 7.96 -13.96
C ASP A 322 10.21 9.09 -13.91
N GLY A 323 10.54 10.19 -13.21
CA GLY A 323 9.64 11.33 -13.00
C GLY A 323 8.41 11.00 -12.13
N SER A 324 8.51 9.95 -11.31
CA SER A 324 7.42 9.46 -10.44
C SER A 324 7.55 10.04 -9.02
N LEU A 325 6.46 10.10 -8.26
CA LEU A 325 6.50 10.44 -6.83
C LEU A 325 6.31 9.16 -6.02
N LEU A 326 7.08 8.97 -4.96
CA LEU A 326 6.91 7.84 -4.04
C LEU A 326 6.67 8.36 -2.63
N TYR A 327 5.51 8.01 -2.07
CA TYR A 327 5.12 8.26 -0.70
C TYR A 327 5.08 6.96 0.08
N THR A 328 5.75 6.89 1.22
CA THR A 328 5.70 5.71 2.09
C THR A 328 5.14 6.04 3.47
N SER A 329 4.37 5.12 4.06
CA SER A 329 3.87 5.27 5.44
C SER A 329 3.73 3.91 6.13
N GLY A 330 4.14 3.78 7.40
CA GLY A 330 4.11 2.48 8.09
C GLY A 330 5.39 1.65 7.89
N LYS A 331 5.28 0.41 7.41
CA LYS A 331 6.38 -0.55 7.21
C LYS A 331 6.43 -1.15 5.77
N PRO A 332 6.21 -0.38 4.69
CA PRO A 332 6.26 -0.95 3.36
C PRO A 332 7.68 -1.40 3.03
N HIS A 333 7.81 -2.49 2.28
CA HIS A 333 9.06 -2.96 1.71
C HIS A 333 9.19 -2.45 0.29
N VAL A 334 10.12 -1.51 0.07
CA VAL A 334 10.37 -0.93 -1.26
C VAL A 334 11.76 -1.34 -1.74
N THR A 335 11.83 -1.87 -2.96
CA THR A 335 13.06 -2.18 -3.68
C THR A 335 13.02 -1.51 -5.05
N LEU A 336 14.00 -0.65 -5.33
CA LEU A 336 14.15 0.08 -6.59
C LEU A 336 15.53 -0.20 -7.17
N ASP A 337 15.64 -1.22 -8.01
CA ASP A 337 16.85 -1.57 -8.76
C ASP A 337 16.85 -0.80 -10.09
N GLY A 338 17.46 0.38 -10.04
CA GLY A 338 17.57 1.36 -11.13
C GLY A 338 17.62 2.81 -10.62
N GLU A 339 17.95 3.75 -11.51
CA GLU A 339 17.98 5.19 -11.24
C GLU A 339 16.59 5.72 -10.86
N THR A 340 16.55 6.76 -10.01
CA THR A 340 15.31 7.35 -9.48
C THR A 340 15.09 8.81 -9.91
N PHE A 341 15.73 9.28 -10.97
CA PHE A 341 15.53 10.65 -11.47
C PHE A 341 14.72 10.69 -12.77
N ASP A 342 14.18 11.87 -13.09
CA ASP A 342 13.42 12.08 -14.32
C ASP A 342 14.34 12.12 -15.54
N ASN A 343 14.17 11.20 -16.46
CA ASN A 343 14.95 11.12 -17.70
C ASN A 343 14.39 12.04 -18.79
N GLY A 344 14.13 13.31 -18.46
CA GLY A 344 13.70 14.34 -19.40
C GLY A 344 12.20 14.34 -19.72
N SER A 345 11.32 14.04 -18.76
CA SER A 345 9.89 14.34 -18.92
C SER A 345 9.64 15.85 -18.99
N VAL A 346 8.55 16.25 -19.66
CA VAL A 346 8.14 17.65 -19.71
C VAL A 346 7.75 18.09 -18.28
N PRO A 347 8.30 19.19 -17.73
CA PRO A 347 8.09 19.58 -16.32
C PRO A 347 6.62 19.70 -15.88
N ILE A 348 5.71 20.01 -16.82
CA ILE A 348 4.27 20.10 -16.54
C ILE A 348 3.64 18.74 -16.19
N LEU A 349 4.23 17.64 -16.68
CA LEU A 349 3.75 16.27 -16.43
C LEU A 349 4.25 15.71 -15.10
N THR A 350 5.28 16.34 -14.51
CA THR A 350 5.93 15.93 -13.26
C THR A 350 5.66 16.86 -12.08
N GLY A 351 4.71 17.81 -12.22
CA GLY A 351 4.34 18.74 -11.16
C GLY A 351 5.36 19.86 -10.90
N GLY A 352 6.27 20.12 -11.85
CA GLY A 352 7.26 21.19 -11.75
C GLY A 352 8.52 20.87 -10.95
N THR A 353 8.68 19.63 -10.46
CA THR A 353 9.92 19.16 -9.81
C THR A 353 10.67 18.20 -10.73
N ASN A 354 11.87 18.61 -11.18
CA ASN A 354 12.80 17.79 -11.96
C ASN A 354 13.44 16.67 -11.10
N GLY A 355 12.66 15.69 -10.69
CA GLY A 355 13.16 14.52 -9.98
C GLY A 355 12.05 13.66 -9.38
N SER A 356 12.29 12.37 -9.20
CA SER A 356 11.39 11.58 -8.37
C SER A 356 11.58 12.02 -6.92
N VAL A 357 10.51 12.45 -6.28
CA VAL A 357 10.56 12.83 -4.86
C VAL A 357 10.13 11.62 -4.05
N ILE A 358 11.07 11.11 -3.26
CA ILE A 358 10.82 10.07 -2.26
C ILE A 358 10.52 10.78 -0.93
N MET A 359 9.27 10.74 -0.49
CA MET A 359 8.84 11.34 0.77
C MET A 359 8.25 10.26 1.68
N GLY A 360 9.03 9.86 2.68
CA GLY A 360 8.56 8.98 3.74
C GLY A 360 9.69 8.10 4.30
N GLY A 361 9.71 7.94 5.61
CA GLY A 361 10.77 7.23 6.31
C GLY A 361 10.59 5.72 6.18
N SER A 362 11.15 5.11 5.12
CA SER A 362 11.55 3.70 4.97
C SER A 362 11.84 3.36 3.50
N VAL A 363 12.64 4.15 2.78
CA VAL A 363 13.09 3.76 1.43
C VAL A 363 14.52 3.26 1.51
N LEU A 364 14.68 1.95 1.32
CA LEU A 364 15.97 1.33 1.10
C LEU A 364 16.25 1.38 -0.41
N GLU A 365 17.16 2.26 -0.81
CA GLU A 365 17.72 2.25 -2.17
C GLU A 365 18.69 1.07 -2.28
N ASP A 366 18.13 -0.07 -2.71
CA ASP A 366 18.72 -1.29 -3.30
C ASP A 366 19.91 -2.01 -2.63
N TYR A 367 19.75 -3.30 -2.30
CA TYR A 367 20.39 -4.43 -3.04
C TYR A 367 19.94 -5.79 -2.48
N LYS A 368 19.33 -6.62 -3.34
CA LYS A 368 19.28 -8.10 -3.33
C LYS A 368 18.58 -8.93 -2.23
N GLU A 369 18.12 -8.44 -1.07
CA GLU A 369 17.42 -9.32 -0.09
C GLU A 369 16.21 -8.70 0.64
N HIS A 370 15.27 -9.56 1.05
CA HIS A 370 13.97 -9.25 1.65
C HIS A 370 14.00 -9.22 3.20
N VAL A 371 13.14 -8.39 3.83
CA VAL A 371 12.84 -8.44 5.28
C VAL A 371 11.33 -8.43 5.50
N VAL A 372 10.79 -9.43 6.20
CA VAL A 372 9.40 -9.52 6.66
C VAL A 372 9.41 -9.69 8.19
N ASP A 373 8.65 -8.88 8.94
CA ASP A 373 8.41 -9.02 10.39
C ASP A 373 9.63 -9.29 11.30
N GLY A 374 10.81 -8.77 10.93
CA GLY A 374 12.04 -9.03 11.69
C GLY A 374 12.53 -10.49 11.63
N VAL A 375 11.99 -11.32 10.73
CA VAL A 375 12.43 -12.69 10.47
C VAL A 375 12.56 -12.93 8.97
N VAL A 376 13.78 -13.24 8.53
CA VAL A 376 14.11 -13.59 7.14
C VAL A 376 13.46 -14.94 6.80
N THR A 377 12.63 -15.01 5.74
CA THR A 377 12.17 -16.28 5.16
C THR A 377 12.60 -16.39 3.69
N PRO A 378 13.12 -17.56 3.25
CA PRO A 378 13.90 -17.67 2.02
C PRO A 378 13.06 -17.70 0.74
N THR A 379 13.63 -17.20 -0.36
CA THR A 379 13.29 -17.65 -1.73
C THR A 379 14.35 -18.66 -2.17
N ALA A 380 13.93 -19.70 -2.89
CA ALA A 380 14.77 -20.82 -3.27
C ALA A 380 15.97 -20.38 -4.14
N GLY A 381 17.18 -20.57 -3.62
CA GLY A 381 18.42 -20.53 -4.40
C GLY A 381 19.57 -19.75 -3.75
N GLY A 382 20.30 -20.41 -2.84
CA GLY A 382 21.67 -20.01 -2.48
C GLY A 382 21.83 -19.52 -1.03
N ASN A 383 22.73 -20.18 -0.30
CA ASN A 383 23.14 -19.83 1.06
C ASN A 383 23.71 -18.40 1.11
N GLN A 384 23.17 -17.52 1.95
CA GLN A 384 23.95 -16.60 2.79
C GLN A 384 23.09 -15.88 3.85
N VAL A 385 23.77 -15.53 4.93
CA VAL A 385 23.26 -14.92 6.16
C VAL A 385 22.97 -13.44 5.91
N ALA A 386 21.89 -12.91 6.51
CA ALA A 386 21.42 -11.53 6.41
C ALA A 386 22.56 -10.48 6.38
N LYS A 387 22.61 -9.67 5.32
CA LYS A 387 23.43 -8.45 5.30
C LYS A 387 22.56 -7.28 5.76
N GLN A 388 22.96 -6.62 6.83
CA GLN A 388 22.38 -5.35 7.30
C GLN A 388 22.34 -4.33 6.12
N PRO A 389 21.32 -3.44 6.00
CA PRO A 389 21.20 -2.57 4.82
C PRO A 389 22.45 -1.71 4.62
N GLU A 390 22.88 -1.50 3.38
CA GLU A 390 24.08 -0.71 3.06
C GLU A 390 23.73 0.56 2.30
N ASN A 391 24.47 1.65 2.50
CA ASN A 391 24.40 2.80 1.59
C ASN A 391 25.21 2.54 0.30
N ALA A 392 25.18 3.49 -0.64
CA ALA A 392 25.91 3.41 -1.92
C ALA A 392 27.43 3.19 -1.78
N ASN A 393 28.01 3.46 -0.60
CA ASN A 393 29.43 3.24 -0.31
C ASN A 393 29.70 1.90 0.40
N GLY A 394 28.69 1.03 0.53
CA GLY A 394 28.79 -0.27 1.20
C GLY A 394 28.69 -0.21 2.72
N GLU A 395 28.21 0.91 3.28
CA GLU A 395 28.17 1.10 4.73
C GLU A 395 26.87 0.62 5.37
N LEU A 396 27.01 -0.24 6.38
CA LEU A 396 25.92 -0.80 7.16
C LEU A 396 25.09 0.26 7.91
N LEU A 397 23.77 0.21 7.75
CA LEU A 397 22.80 1.16 8.29
C LEU A 397 21.94 0.51 9.38
N THR A 398 21.55 1.30 10.36
CA THR A 398 20.61 0.94 11.44
C THR A 398 19.42 1.88 11.40
N ARG A 399 18.23 1.37 11.72
CA ARG A 399 17.02 2.19 11.84
C ARG A 399 16.97 2.89 13.18
N PHE A 400 16.61 4.17 13.15
CA PHE A 400 16.33 5.01 14.30
C PHE A 400 14.93 5.62 14.21
N ASP A 401 14.20 5.54 15.31
CA ASP A 401 12.84 6.05 15.44
C ASP A 401 12.86 7.33 16.29
N ILE A 402 12.89 8.49 15.63
CA ILE A 402 13.11 9.80 16.24
C ILE A 402 11.77 10.52 16.44
N LYS A 403 11.32 10.63 17.69
CA LYS A 403 10.06 11.30 18.03
C LYS A 403 10.20 12.83 17.95
N GLY A 404 9.18 13.50 17.40
CA GLY A 404 9.07 14.96 17.33
C GLY A 404 10.07 15.63 16.37
N PHE A 405 10.65 14.86 15.44
CA PHE A 405 11.63 15.36 14.48
C PHE A 405 11.01 15.38 13.07
N SER A 406 10.93 16.56 12.46
CA SER A 406 10.35 16.75 11.13
C SER A 406 10.88 18.03 10.50
N ASN A 407 10.98 18.06 9.18
CA ASN A 407 11.45 19.21 8.39
C ASN A 407 12.80 19.73 8.86
N LYS A 408 13.73 18.81 9.12
CA LYS A 408 15.05 19.07 9.69
C LYS A 408 16.08 18.13 9.06
N SER A 409 17.35 18.52 9.11
CA SER A 409 18.46 17.68 8.67
C SER A 409 19.17 17.00 9.85
N ILE A 410 19.75 15.84 9.57
CA ILE A 410 20.65 15.10 10.47
C ILE A 410 21.99 15.01 9.75
N ASN A 411 23.06 15.48 10.40
CA ASN A 411 24.40 15.35 9.85
C ASN A 411 24.99 14.01 10.23
N ILE A 412 25.45 13.25 9.25
CA ILE A 412 26.18 12.00 9.42
C ILE A 412 27.66 12.33 9.28
N ALA A 413 28.43 12.06 10.33
CA ALA A 413 29.87 12.27 10.29
C ALA A 413 30.56 11.22 9.40
N ALA A 414 31.72 11.57 8.85
CA ALA A 414 32.57 10.62 8.15
C ALA A 414 32.99 9.48 9.10
N ASP A 415 33.18 8.28 8.55
CA ASP A 415 33.72 7.17 9.31
C ASP A 415 35.21 7.39 9.56
N PRO A 416 35.67 7.54 10.82
CA PRO A 416 37.09 7.68 11.09
C PRO A 416 37.91 6.43 10.73
N ALA A 417 37.26 5.25 10.60
CA ALA A 417 37.91 3.99 10.27
C ALA A 417 37.92 3.66 8.77
N ASN A 418 37.10 4.36 7.96
CA ASN A 418 37.01 4.10 6.52
C ASN A 418 36.80 5.40 5.73
N ALA A 419 37.85 5.84 5.03
CA ALA A 419 37.82 7.07 4.23
C ALA A 419 36.82 7.02 3.05
N ALA A 420 36.36 5.84 2.63
CA ALA A 420 35.31 5.71 1.61
C ALA A 420 33.91 6.11 2.13
N HIS A 421 33.71 6.15 3.44
CA HIS A 421 32.45 6.56 4.07
C HIS A 421 32.51 8.04 4.48
N SER A 422 32.32 8.92 3.51
CA SER A 422 32.36 10.38 3.71
C SER A 422 31.17 10.92 4.52
N ALA A 423 31.33 12.11 5.10
CA ALA A 423 30.26 12.79 5.80
C ALA A 423 29.14 13.21 4.83
N TYR A 424 27.89 13.12 5.26
CA TYR A 424 26.74 13.54 4.45
C TYR A 424 25.59 14.07 5.32
N THR A 425 24.68 14.80 4.69
CA THR A 425 23.48 15.35 5.35
C THR A 425 22.26 14.53 4.97
N TYR A 426 21.53 14.02 5.95
CA TYR A 426 20.28 13.30 5.79
C TYR A 426 19.10 14.24 6.04
N ASN A 427 18.30 14.51 5.02
CA ASN A 427 17.15 15.41 5.14
C ASN A 427 15.89 14.64 5.55
N VAL A 428 15.30 15.02 6.68
CA VAL A 428 14.05 14.44 7.18
C VAL A 428 12.90 15.35 6.81
N GLY A 429 11.93 14.83 6.04
CA GLY A 429 10.69 15.51 5.69
C GLY A 429 9.69 15.59 6.85
N GLU A 430 8.41 15.70 6.55
CA GLU A 430 7.35 15.68 7.56
C GLU A 430 7.35 14.36 8.34
N ASN A 431 6.98 14.41 9.63
CA ASN A 431 6.94 13.20 10.46
C ASN A 431 5.70 12.35 10.14
N HIS A 432 5.78 11.05 10.43
CA HIS A 432 4.63 10.15 10.40
C HIS A 432 4.19 9.87 11.83
N ASN A 433 2.97 10.31 12.20
CA ASN A 433 2.44 10.17 13.57
C ASN A 433 3.39 10.72 14.65
N GLY A 434 4.11 11.81 14.35
CA GLY A 434 5.08 12.38 15.28
C GLY A 434 6.41 11.64 15.38
N VAL A 435 6.71 10.69 14.48
CA VAL A 435 7.99 9.95 14.44
C VAL A 435 8.65 10.08 13.07
N ALA A 436 9.95 10.36 13.05
CA ALA A 436 10.81 10.24 11.89
C ALA A 436 11.58 8.92 11.93
N TYR A 437 11.54 8.18 10.82
CA TYR A 437 12.27 6.93 10.67
C TYR A 437 13.51 7.19 9.83
N VAL A 438 14.69 6.97 10.40
CA VAL A 438 15.98 7.33 9.81
C VAL A 438 16.85 6.09 9.73
N TRP A 439 17.34 5.76 8.54
CA TRP A 439 18.36 4.72 8.35
C TRP A 439 19.72 5.39 8.23
N ALA A 440 20.61 5.10 9.17
CA ALA A 440 21.92 5.73 9.21
C ALA A 440 22.98 4.80 9.84
N PRO A 441 24.27 5.05 9.59
CA PRO A 441 25.35 4.33 10.26
C PRO A 441 25.24 4.50 11.77
N ALA A 442 25.31 3.39 12.49
CA ALA A 442 25.20 3.39 13.95
C ALA A 442 26.56 3.40 14.61
N VAL A 443 26.61 4.08 15.74
CA VAL A 443 27.68 3.97 16.73
C VAL A 443 27.09 3.46 18.03
N LYS A 444 27.89 2.71 18.78
CA LYS A 444 27.46 2.01 19.99
C LYS A 444 28.19 2.52 21.22
N VAL A 445 27.48 2.59 22.34
CA VAL A 445 28.02 2.88 23.67
C VAL A 445 27.69 1.73 24.61
N ASN A 446 28.72 1.09 25.16
CA ASN A 446 28.58 0.04 26.16
C ASN A 446 28.84 0.58 27.56
N PHE A 447 27.90 0.35 28.46
CA PHE A 447 28.00 0.67 29.88
C PHE A 447 28.35 -0.59 30.65
N TRP A 448 29.50 -0.57 31.32
CA TRP A 448 30.03 -1.70 32.09
C TRP A 448 29.82 -1.51 33.59
N GLU A 449 29.67 -2.60 34.34
CA GLU A 449 29.54 -2.55 35.81
C GLU A 449 30.78 -1.96 36.49
N THR A 450 31.97 -2.31 36.01
CA THR A 450 33.26 -1.84 36.56
C THR A 450 34.30 -1.72 35.46
N LYS A 451 35.38 -0.98 35.73
CA LYS A 451 36.56 -0.95 34.85
C LYS A 451 37.18 -2.33 34.68
N GLU A 452 37.26 -3.10 35.76
CA GLU A 452 37.81 -4.46 35.74
C GLU A 452 37.00 -5.40 34.83
N ALA A 453 35.66 -5.30 34.85
CA ALA A 453 34.81 -6.07 33.96
C ALA A 453 35.05 -5.75 32.48
N LEU A 454 35.25 -4.47 32.15
CA LEU A 454 35.64 -4.03 30.81
C LEU A 454 37.03 -4.56 30.44
N ASP A 455 38.03 -4.39 31.31
CA ASP A 455 39.42 -4.80 31.05
C ASP A 455 39.53 -6.33 30.86
N ASN A 456 38.69 -7.10 31.54
CA ASN A 456 38.57 -8.55 31.39
C ASN A 456 37.61 -9.00 30.27
N ASN A 457 36.96 -8.05 29.58
CA ASN A 457 35.95 -8.29 28.55
C ASN A 457 34.81 -9.24 29.01
N ASP A 458 34.39 -9.10 30.27
CA ASP A 458 33.34 -9.93 30.87
C ASP A 458 31.96 -9.42 30.45
N ASN A 459 31.47 -9.87 29.29
CA ASN A 459 30.18 -9.46 28.74
C ASN A 459 28.98 -9.71 29.69
N SER A 460 29.10 -10.60 30.68
CA SER A 460 28.05 -10.82 31.69
C SER A 460 27.87 -9.61 32.63
N LYS A 461 28.83 -8.69 32.61
CA LYS A 461 28.92 -7.48 33.42
C LYS A 461 28.67 -6.20 32.62
N MET A 462 28.10 -6.32 31.41
CA MET A 462 27.63 -5.19 30.64
C MET A 462 26.21 -4.81 31.09
N ILE A 463 26.06 -3.60 31.65
CA ILE A 463 24.79 -3.07 32.14
C ILE A 463 23.84 -2.78 30.99
N LYS A 464 24.34 -2.13 29.94
CA LYS A 464 23.52 -1.69 28.80
C LYS A 464 24.37 -1.38 27.59
N SER A 465 23.84 -1.64 26.41
CA SER A 465 24.35 -1.13 25.14
C SER A 465 23.32 -0.17 24.56
N LEU A 466 23.75 1.03 24.19
CA LEU A 466 22.93 2.03 23.51
C LEU A 466 23.52 2.35 22.15
N THR A 467 22.66 2.67 21.18
CA THR A 467 23.07 3.07 19.84
C THR A 467 22.56 4.47 19.51
N THR A 468 23.30 5.18 18.67
CA THR A 468 22.83 6.41 18.01
C THR A 468 23.42 6.52 16.61
N ILE A 469 23.00 7.54 15.89
CA ILE A 469 23.49 7.88 14.56
C ILE A 469 24.92 8.40 14.65
N ARG A 470 25.83 7.94 13.79
CA ARG A 470 27.21 8.45 13.74
C ARG A 470 27.23 9.97 13.52
N GLY A 471 27.98 10.68 14.34
CA GLY A 471 28.04 12.15 14.38
C GLY A 471 26.95 12.79 15.25
N ASN A 472 26.11 12.01 15.94
CA ASN A 472 25.03 12.50 16.78
C ASN A 472 25.12 11.94 18.21
N ASN A 473 24.25 12.42 19.09
CA ASN A 473 24.21 12.04 20.50
C ASN A 473 23.06 11.08 20.81
N LEU A 474 23.09 10.45 21.99
CA LEU A 474 22.08 9.47 22.42
C LEU A 474 20.67 10.12 22.57
N LYS A 475 20.62 11.41 22.90
CA LYS A 475 19.38 12.16 23.10
C LYS A 475 18.56 12.30 21.81
N LEU A 476 19.22 12.45 20.65
CA LEU A 476 18.55 12.55 19.36
C LEU A 476 17.57 11.39 19.16
N VAL A 477 18.02 10.17 19.45
CA VAL A 477 17.24 8.94 19.25
C VAL A 477 16.41 8.55 20.48
N GLY A 478 16.31 9.45 21.47
CA GLY A 478 15.57 9.21 22.72
C GLY A 478 16.20 8.16 23.63
N ALA A 479 17.47 7.80 23.43
CA ALA A 479 18.15 6.83 24.26
C ALA A 479 18.46 7.40 25.65
N VAL A 480 18.19 6.62 26.69
CA VAL A 480 18.38 7.00 28.10
C VAL A 480 19.50 6.15 28.68
N ALA A 481 20.52 6.81 29.24
CA ALA A 481 21.61 6.17 29.97
C ALA A 481 21.09 5.32 31.14
N PRO A 482 21.84 4.30 31.58
CA PRO A 482 21.47 3.52 32.75
C PRO A 482 21.33 4.40 34.00
N SER A 483 20.47 3.97 34.93
CA SER A 483 20.48 4.50 36.29
C SER A 483 21.84 4.27 36.95
N GLU A 484 22.12 5.04 38.00
CA GLU A 484 23.35 4.91 38.78
C GLU A 484 23.57 3.44 39.21
N PRO A 485 24.71 2.83 38.87
CA PRO A 485 25.02 1.46 39.26
C PRO A 485 25.28 1.36 40.77
N ALA A 486 25.19 0.14 41.31
CA ALA A 486 25.41 -0.10 42.72
C ALA A 486 26.83 0.29 43.13
N ALA A 487 26.93 1.27 44.05
CA ALA A 487 28.22 1.74 44.53
C ALA A 487 28.86 0.76 45.53
N PRO A 488 30.19 0.59 45.51
CA PRO A 488 30.91 -0.11 46.57
C PRO A 488 30.64 0.50 47.95
N ALA A 489 30.81 -0.30 49.00
CA ALA A 489 30.62 0.16 50.38
C ALA A 489 31.47 1.40 50.68
N GLY A 490 30.83 2.44 51.22
CA GLY A 490 31.50 3.71 51.55
C GLY A 490 31.75 4.65 50.36
N LYS A 491 31.22 4.34 49.17
CA LYS A 491 31.34 5.16 47.97
C LYS A 491 29.97 5.60 47.42
N VAL A 492 29.94 6.64 46.60
CA VAL A 492 28.77 7.07 45.83
C VAL A 492 29.13 7.26 44.36
N PHE A 493 28.19 6.99 43.46
CA PHE A 493 28.38 7.21 42.03
C PHE A 493 28.69 8.69 41.76
N SER A 494 29.70 8.93 40.92
CA SER A 494 30.12 10.26 40.52
C SER A 494 29.65 10.56 39.10
N HIS A 495 30.15 9.79 38.13
CA HIS A 495 29.81 9.92 36.71
C HIS A 495 30.31 8.68 35.95
N TRP A 496 29.94 8.59 34.67
CA TRP A 496 30.49 7.60 33.74
C TRP A 496 31.80 8.10 33.15
N VAL A 497 32.81 7.26 33.05
CA VAL A 497 34.12 7.59 32.46
C VAL A 497 34.26 6.90 31.12
N ASN A 498 34.71 7.63 30.11
CA ASN A 498 35.09 7.06 28.81
C ASN A 498 36.41 6.31 28.96
N ALA A 499 36.41 5.02 28.62
CA ALA A 499 37.57 4.16 28.83
C ALA A 499 38.79 4.52 27.99
N GLU A 500 38.60 5.16 26.84
CA GLU A 500 39.69 5.56 25.95
C GLU A 500 40.32 6.88 26.37
N THR A 501 39.53 7.86 26.78
CA THR A 501 40.03 9.20 27.12
C THR A 501 40.32 9.38 28.61
N GLY A 502 39.75 8.53 29.46
CA GLY A 502 39.79 8.69 30.92
C GLY A 502 38.98 9.89 31.43
N GLN A 503 38.20 10.55 30.56
CA GLN A 503 37.41 11.72 30.90
C GLN A 503 35.96 11.35 31.19
N ALA A 504 35.25 12.26 31.86
CA ALA A 504 33.82 12.13 32.08
C ALA A 504 33.05 12.01 30.75
N PHE A 505 32.21 11.00 30.63
CA PHE A 505 31.36 10.75 29.48
C PHE A 505 30.09 11.60 29.56
N ASP A 506 29.86 12.42 28.54
CA ASP A 506 28.64 13.20 28.37
C ASP A 506 27.75 12.60 27.27
N VAL A 507 26.55 12.16 27.66
CA VAL A 507 25.52 11.60 26.78
C VAL A 507 25.04 12.55 25.69
N ASN A 508 25.31 13.86 25.83
CA ASN A 508 24.95 14.89 24.86
C ASN A 508 26.03 15.15 23.80
N THR A 509 27.21 14.56 23.96
CA THR A 509 28.31 14.70 23.01
C THR A 509 28.08 13.82 21.76
N ALA A 510 28.48 14.32 20.60
CA ALA A 510 28.38 13.59 19.34
C ALA A 510 29.36 12.39 19.31
N LEU A 511 28.88 11.24 18.84
CA LEU A 511 29.63 9.99 18.81
C LEU A 511 30.00 9.63 17.38
N VAL A 512 31.29 9.48 17.09
CA VAL A 512 31.79 9.17 15.74
C VAL A 512 32.44 7.79 15.62
N LYS A 513 32.88 7.22 16.75
CA LYS A 513 33.58 5.93 16.81
C LYS A 513 32.57 4.78 16.85
N GLY A 514 32.84 3.70 16.11
CA GLY A 514 31.95 2.55 16.01
C GLY A 514 31.53 1.97 17.37
N GLU A 515 32.47 1.91 18.32
CA GLU A 515 32.19 1.50 19.70
C GLU A 515 32.89 2.43 20.72
N THR A 516 32.13 2.85 21.73
CA THR A 516 32.61 3.59 22.91
C THR A 516 32.29 2.77 24.16
N ASN A 517 33.29 2.54 25.02
CA ASN A 517 33.11 1.81 26.27
C ASN A 517 33.19 2.77 27.46
N VAL A 518 32.24 2.67 28.39
CA VAL A 518 32.16 3.51 29.59
C VAL A 518 31.96 2.67 30.84
N TYR A 519 32.56 3.12 31.96
CA TYR A 519 32.44 2.48 33.27
C TYR A 519 32.17 3.52 34.36
N PRO A 520 31.60 3.15 35.52
CA PRO A 520 31.29 4.11 36.56
C PRO A 520 32.53 4.49 37.37
N GLU A 521 32.66 5.77 37.68
CA GLU A 521 33.58 6.25 38.72
C GLU A 521 32.81 6.57 40.00
N TYR A 522 33.42 6.20 41.13
CA TYR A 522 32.85 6.42 42.45
C TYR A 522 33.78 7.29 43.30
N LYS A 523 33.18 8.19 44.08
CA LYS A 523 33.89 9.01 45.07
C LYS A 523 33.55 8.55 46.49
N ASP A 524 34.39 8.91 47.45
CA ASP A 524 34.09 8.64 48.86
C ASP A 524 32.75 9.25 49.25
N ALA A 525 31.90 8.43 49.86
CA ALA A 525 30.72 8.92 50.53
C ALA A 525 31.22 9.86 51.63
N THR A 526 30.68 11.08 51.68
CA THR A 526 31.05 12.03 52.72
C THR A 526 30.75 11.40 54.08
N THR A 527 31.81 11.10 54.85
CA THR A 527 31.66 10.72 56.24
C THR A 527 31.11 11.93 56.98
N GLN A 528 29.84 11.86 57.37
CA GLN A 528 29.36 12.70 58.46
C GLN A 528 30.03 12.20 59.74
N THR A 529 31.25 12.69 60.01
CA THR A 529 31.79 12.66 61.37
C THR A 529 30.90 13.60 62.21
N PRO A 530 30.32 13.15 63.33
CA PRO A 530 29.57 14.03 64.20
C PRO A 530 30.54 15.08 64.74
N SER A 531 30.41 16.32 64.27
CA SER A 531 31.25 17.40 64.79
C SER A 531 30.87 17.68 66.24
N ASN A 532 31.90 17.81 67.07
CA ASN A 532 31.79 18.16 68.48
C ASN A 532 30.83 19.34 68.69
N LYS A 533 29.97 19.19 69.70
CA LYS A 533 29.15 20.25 70.27
C LYS A 533 29.97 21.54 70.42
N VAL A 534 29.63 22.53 69.59
CA VAL A 534 29.80 23.93 69.96
C VAL A 534 28.39 24.45 70.24
N GLU A 535 28.08 24.60 71.52
CA GLU A 535 26.86 25.25 71.99
C GLU A 535 26.80 26.68 71.43
N LYS A 536 26.01 26.89 70.38
CA LYS A 536 25.55 28.22 69.99
C LYS A 536 24.17 28.47 70.58
N LYS A 537 24.20 29.19 71.70
CA LYS A 537 23.19 30.08 72.29
C LYS A 537 21.83 30.09 71.57
N VAL A 538 20.83 29.49 72.22
CA VAL A 538 19.42 29.57 71.83
C VAL A 538 18.94 31.02 72.00
N ILE A 539 18.73 31.73 70.90
CA ILE A 539 17.79 32.85 70.85
C ILE A 539 16.48 32.26 70.32
N LYS A 540 15.43 32.24 71.15
CA LYS A 540 14.07 31.89 70.74
C LYS A 540 13.63 32.87 69.65
N VAL A 541 13.53 32.40 68.41
CA VAL A 541 12.77 33.07 67.34
C VAL A 541 11.58 32.18 67.01
N GLN A 542 10.39 32.80 66.98
CA GLN A 542 9.09 32.17 66.77
C GLN A 542 9.07 31.25 65.54
N LYS A 543 8.42 30.09 65.68
CA LYS A 543 8.06 29.21 64.56
C LYS A 543 7.22 29.98 63.54
N VAL A 544 7.78 30.23 62.37
CA VAL A 544 7.03 30.53 61.14
C VAL A 544 7.15 29.29 60.26
N GLY A 545 6.02 28.74 59.83
CA GLY A 545 5.93 27.50 59.03
C GLY A 545 6.66 27.58 57.69
N PRO A 546 6.84 26.43 57.00
CA PRO A 546 7.63 26.35 55.77
C PRO A 546 7.05 27.24 54.67
N LYS A 547 7.89 28.14 54.14
CA LYS A 547 7.64 28.89 52.92
C LYS A 547 7.67 27.93 51.73
N THR A 548 6.49 27.59 51.22
CA THR A 548 6.26 27.06 49.88
C THR A 548 6.58 28.15 48.84
N GLY A 549 7.70 28.07 48.13
CA GLY A 549 7.80 28.62 46.77
C GLY A 549 7.32 27.53 45.81
N ASP A 550 6.41 27.72 44.85
CA ASP A 550 6.06 28.89 44.06
C ASP A 550 4.55 29.18 44.07
N VAL A 551 4.10 30.17 44.85
CA VAL A 551 2.72 30.67 44.80
C VAL A 551 2.56 31.79 43.76
N GLN A 552 3.64 32.25 43.12
CA GLN A 552 3.60 33.33 42.13
C GLN A 552 3.12 32.91 40.74
N ARG A 553 2.99 31.62 40.43
CA ARG A 553 2.46 31.18 39.12
C ARG A 553 1.01 30.70 39.16
N VAL A 554 0.47 30.33 40.32
CA VAL A 554 -0.93 29.84 40.41
C VAL A 554 -1.94 30.95 40.12
N ALA A 555 -1.69 32.18 40.59
CA ALA A 555 -2.53 33.34 40.26
C ALA A 555 -2.46 33.71 38.77
N LEU A 556 -1.29 33.53 38.14
CA LEU A 556 -1.10 33.76 36.71
C LEU A 556 -1.85 32.71 35.87
N TYR A 557 -1.75 31.42 36.23
CA TYR A 557 -2.47 30.34 35.56
C TYR A 557 -3.99 30.41 35.79
N ALA A 558 -4.44 30.81 36.98
CA ALA A 558 -5.86 31.04 37.25
C ALA A 558 -6.40 32.25 36.46
N GLY A 559 -5.61 33.34 36.36
CA GLY A 559 -5.96 34.51 35.54
C GLY A 559 -6.09 34.18 34.06
N VAL A 560 -5.14 33.44 33.49
CA VAL A 560 -5.19 33.00 32.09
C VAL A 560 -6.39 32.09 31.84
N LEU A 561 -6.68 31.14 32.75
CA LEU A 561 -7.83 30.24 32.61
C LEU A 561 -9.17 31.00 32.64
N ILE A 562 -9.32 31.98 33.54
CA ILE A 562 -10.55 32.78 33.67
C ILE A 562 -10.75 33.67 32.43
N VAL A 563 -9.69 34.32 31.92
CA VAL A 563 -9.77 35.13 30.69
C VAL A 563 -10.13 34.27 29.48
N THR A 564 -9.59 33.05 29.39
CA THR A 564 -9.89 32.12 28.30
C THR A 564 -11.35 31.66 28.35
N ILE A 565 -11.90 31.39 29.55
CA ILE A 565 -13.31 31.02 29.74
C ILE A 565 -14.25 32.19 29.40
N ILE A 566 -13.92 33.41 29.79
CA ILE A 566 -14.72 34.62 29.48
C ILE A 566 -14.71 34.90 27.97
N ALA A 567 -13.57 34.75 27.29
CA ALA A 567 -13.47 34.88 25.84
C ALA A 567 -14.32 33.82 25.13
N LEU A 568 -14.29 32.57 25.58
CA LEU A 568 -15.09 31.48 25.01
C LEU A 568 -16.61 31.74 25.16
N ILE A 569 -17.04 32.20 26.34
CA ILE A 569 -18.45 32.53 26.62
C ILE A 569 -18.91 33.74 25.77
N SER A 570 -18.02 34.70 25.53
CA SER A 570 -18.32 35.89 24.72
C SER A 570 -18.44 35.54 23.22
N VAL A 571 -17.57 34.67 22.71
CA VAL A 571 -17.63 34.17 21.32
C VAL A 571 -18.86 33.28 21.09
N VAL A 572 -19.24 32.45 22.07
CA VAL A 572 -20.47 31.63 22.00
C VAL A 572 -21.73 32.49 22.10
N ARG A 573 -21.71 33.61 22.84
CA ARG A 573 -22.84 34.56 22.87
C ARG A 573 -22.95 35.41 21.60
N LEU A 574 -21.84 35.77 20.95
CA LEU A 574 -21.84 36.46 19.65
C LEU A 574 -22.34 35.55 18.51
N LYS A 575 -22.02 34.25 18.52
CA LYS A 575 -22.57 33.27 17.56
C LYS A 575 -24.04 32.91 17.76
N ARG A 576 -24.68 33.33 18.87
CA ARG A 576 -26.13 33.17 19.11
C ARG A 576 -26.94 34.44 18.80
N ARG A 577 -26.30 35.52 18.35
CA ARG A 577 -26.96 36.78 17.93
C ARG A 577 -26.61 37.20 16.49
N ALA A 578 -26.02 36.30 15.70
CA ALA A 578 -25.86 36.45 14.25
C ALA A 578 -26.86 35.53 13.53
#